data_AF-A0A7C6WSJ4-F1
#
_entry.id   AF-A0A7C6WSJ4-F1
#
_cell.length_a   1.000
_cell.length_b   1.000
_cell.length_c   1.000
_cell.angle_alpha   90.00
_cell.angle_beta   90.00
_cell.angle_gamma   90.00
#
_symmetry.space_group_name_H-M   'P 1'
#
loop_
_entity.id
_entity.type
_entity.pdbx_description
1 polymer ?
#
loop_
_entity_poly.entity_id
_entity_poly.type
_entity_poly.pdbx_seq_one_letter_code
_entity_poly.pdbx_strand_id
1 'polypeptide(L)'
;MNFTAIMYAVGLLGGLGILAGLMLTFADSMFHVEVDEREARVREAVSGANCGVCGYPGCDAFAAAVVRGEAPVNGCLPGGIQTAEILADIMGKNAEAQERMVARVLCLGQNDVVKVRYAYTGYQSCRLAAQMSGSPNMCHVSCLGLGDCVRMCKFDALRIENGLATIDEEKCTACGLCVGVCPHNVIKVMPQSASVLVKCRNTQPGRAAREACQAACIGCKRCEKACQHDAIHVVDNCATIDMDKCTRCGDCVAVCPAKCITIV
;
A
#
# COMPACT_ATOMS: atom_id res chain seq x y z
N MET A 1 70.47 16.51 -16.75
CA MET A 1 69.02 16.41 -16.95
C MET A 1 68.77 15.95 -18.38
N ASN A 2 68.21 14.76 -18.59
CA ASN A 2 68.01 14.21 -19.94
C ASN A 2 66.74 14.81 -20.57
N PHE A 3 66.89 15.95 -21.22
CA PHE A 3 65.80 16.73 -21.80
C PHE A 3 64.94 15.94 -22.80
N THR A 4 65.59 15.03 -23.54
CA THR A 4 64.94 14.11 -24.49
C THR A 4 63.98 13.13 -23.79
N ALA A 5 64.37 12.58 -22.64
CA ALA A 5 63.52 11.66 -21.88
C ALA A 5 62.26 12.37 -21.32
N ILE A 6 62.40 13.64 -20.90
CA ILE A 6 61.28 14.45 -20.43
C ILE A 6 60.29 14.72 -21.57
N MET A 7 60.79 15.07 -22.76
CA MET A 7 59.95 15.30 -23.95
C MET A 7 59.17 14.05 -24.38
N TYR A 8 59.80 12.86 -24.33
CA TYR A 8 59.11 11.61 -24.64
C TYR A 8 58.02 11.29 -23.61
N ALA A 9 58.30 11.47 -22.31
CA ALA A 9 57.31 11.24 -21.26
C ALA A 9 56.10 12.17 -21.41
N VAL A 10 56.33 13.45 -21.69
CA VAL A 10 55.26 14.44 -21.92
C VAL A 10 54.45 14.10 -23.18
N GLY A 11 55.11 13.73 -24.28
CA GLY A 11 54.42 13.34 -25.51
C GLY A 11 53.55 12.10 -25.35
N LEU A 12 54.03 11.10 -24.61
CA LEU A 12 53.33 9.84 -24.40
C LEU A 12 52.12 10.00 -23.47
N LEU A 13 52.28 10.71 -22.35
CA LEU A 13 51.18 11.04 -21.44
C LEU A 13 50.15 11.98 -22.08
N GLY A 14 50.61 13.00 -22.80
CA GLY A 14 49.73 13.93 -23.51
C GLY A 14 48.93 13.24 -24.62
N GLY A 15 49.58 12.38 -25.41
CA GLY A 15 48.92 11.60 -26.45
C GLY A 15 47.88 10.64 -25.90
N LEU A 16 48.21 9.91 -24.82
CA LEU A 16 47.27 9.02 -24.16
C LEU A 16 46.06 9.77 -23.58
N GLY A 17 46.30 10.96 -23.00
CA GLY A 17 45.25 11.82 -22.45
C GLY A 17 44.29 12.35 -23.52
N ILE A 18 44.80 12.79 -24.67
CA ILE A 18 43.97 13.24 -25.80
C ILE A 18 43.14 12.07 -26.35
N LEU A 19 43.76 10.90 -26.49
CA LEU A 19 43.10 9.71 -27.03
C LEU A 19 41.97 9.23 -26.09
N ALA A 20 42.24 9.18 -24.78
CA ALA A 20 41.23 8.88 -23.78
C ALA A 20 40.11 9.93 -23.73
N GLY A 21 40.45 11.23 -23.83
CA GLY A 21 39.49 12.32 -23.86
C GLY A 21 38.56 12.24 -25.06
N LEU A 22 39.10 12.04 -26.27
CA LEU A 22 38.31 11.85 -27.49
C LEU A 22 37.39 10.63 -27.39
N MET A 23 37.88 9.53 -26.83
CA MET A 23 37.09 8.32 -26.63
C MET A 23 35.93 8.54 -25.65
N LEU A 24 36.16 9.27 -24.55
CA LEU A 24 35.11 9.61 -23.58
C LEU A 24 34.07 10.57 -24.17
N THR A 25 34.47 11.60 -24.91
CA THR A 25 33.54 12.53 -25.57
C THR A 25 32.71 11.82 -26.65
N PHE A 26 33.30 10.89 -27.38
CA PHE A 26 32.57 10.06 -28.34
C PHE A 26 31.54 9.15 -27.64
N ALA A 27 31.93 8.54 -26.51
CA ALA A 27 31.00 7.74 -25.72
C ALA A 27 29.85 8.60 -25.15
N ASP A 28 30.14 9.77 -24.58
CA ASP A 28 29.13 10.67 -24.01
C ASP A 28 28.12 11.12 -25.08
N SER A 29 28.60 11.52 -26.27
CA SER A 29 27.71 11.92 -27.37
C SER A 29 26.87 10.77 -27.95
N MET A 30 27.39 9.54 -27.95
CA MET A 30 26.64 8.36 -28.40
C MET A 30 25.57 7.91 -27.40
N PHE A 31 25.79 8.14 -26.11
CA PHE A 31 24.89 7.72 -25.02
C PHE A 31 24.18 8.88 -24.34
N HIS A 32 24.18 10.08 -24.94
CA HIS A 32 23.48 11.24 -24.40
C HIS A 32 21.98 10.99 -24.41
N VAL A 33 21.38 10.84 -23.22
CA VAL A 33 19.94 10.74 -23.04
C VAL A 33 19.45 12.13 -22.68
N GLU A 34 18.63 12.74 -23.54
CA GLU A 34 17.96 14.00 -23.21
C GLU A 34 17.02 13.76 -22.03
N VAL A 35 17.36 14.33 -20.87
CA VAL A 35 16.51 14.30 -19.67
C VAL A 35 15.58 15.50 -19.77
N ASP A 36 14.28 15.24 -19.96
CA ASP A 36 13.26 16.28 -19.92
C ASP A 36 13.30 16.94 -18.52
N GLU A 37 13.46 18.27 -18.47
CA GLU A 37 13.48 19.04 -17.20
C GLU A 37 12.23 18.78 -16.35
N ARG A 38 11.11 18.39 -16.97
CA ARG A 38 9.89 17.98 -16.27
C ARG A 38 10.10 16.72 -15.44
N GLU A 39 10.92 15.77 -15.87
CA GLU A 39 11.18 14.54 -15.11
C GLU A 39 11.83 14.87 -13.77
N ALA A 40 12.81 15.77 -13.77
CA ALA A 40 13.46 16.25 -12.54
C ALA A 40 12.46 16.95 -11.61
N ARG A 41 11.60 17.82 -12.16
CA ARG A 41 10.56 18.52 -11.38
C ARG A 41 9.53 17.56 -10.79
N VAL A 42 9.06 16.59 -11.57
CA VAL A 42 8.14 15.55 -11.10
C VAL A 42 8.81 14.69 -10.02
N ARG A 43 10.08 14.34 -10.21
CA ARG A 43 10.84 13.53 -9.28
C ARG A 43 11.01 14.19 -7.91
N GLU A 44 11.13 15.51 -7.88
CA GLU A 44 11.21 16.30 -6.66
C GLU A 44 9.83 16.46 -5.97
N ALA A 45 8.75 16.52 -6.75
CA ALA A 45 7.39 16.65 -6.22
C ALA A 45 6.82 15.37 -5.59
N VAL A 46 7.31 14.19 -5.98
CA VAL A 46 6.87 12.91 -5.41
C VAL A 46 7.50 12.65 -4.04
N SER A 47 6.84 11.81 -3.23
CA SER A 47 7.27 11.46 -1.86
C SER A 47 8.72 10.96 -1.69
N GLY A 48 9.43 10.59 -2.76
CA GLY A 48 10.80 10.05 -2.71
C GLY A 48 10.94 8.70 -1.99
N ALA A 49 9.82 8.06 -1.62
CA ALA A 49 9.83 6.88 -0.76
C ALA A 49 10.32 5.59 -1.45
N ASN A 50 10.48 5.60 -2.78
CA ASN A 50 10.87 4.47 -3.63
C ASN A 50 10.11 3.17 -3.29
N CYS A 51 8.81 3.28 -3.03
CA CYS A 51 7.99 2.18 -2.49
C CYS A 51 7.40 1.24 -3.55
N GLY A 52 7.41 1.63 -4.83
CA GLY A 52 6.90 0.80 -5.94
C GLY A 52 5.38 0.64 -6.01
N VAL A 53 4.64 1.34 -5.16
CA VAL A 53 3.17 1.20 -5.01
C VAL A 53 2.43 1.64 -6.28
N CYS A 54 2.98 2.62 -7.00
CA CYS A 54 2.45 3.07 -8.29
C CYS A 54 2.69 2.07 -9.44
N GLY A 55 3.36 0.94 -9.21
CA GLY A 55 3.67 -0.06 -10.23
C GLY A 55 4.99 0.16 -10.97
N TYR A 56 5.74 1.23 -10.66
CA TYR A 56 7.02 1.55 -11.29
C TYR A 56 8.21 1.26 -10.37
N PRO A 57 9.37 0.84 -10.93
CA PRO A 57 10.58 0.56 -10.16
C PRO A 57 11.26 1.86 -9.71
N GLY A 58 10.76 2.44 -8.63
CA GLY A 58 11.30 3.65 -8.03
C GLY A 58 10.62 4.95 -8.47
N CYS A 59 10.96 6.04 -7.79
CA CYS A 59 10.39 7.35 -8.03
C CYS A 59 10.85 7.98 -9.34
N ASP A 60 12.08 7.68 -9.79
CA ASP A 60 12.62 8.17 -11.07
C ASP A 60 11.89 7.54 -12.25
N ALA A 61 11.65 6.22 -12.21
CA ALA A 61 10.88 5.52 -13.23
C ALA A 61 9.42 6.01 -13.29
N PHE A 62 8.81 6.29 -12.13
CA PHE A 62 7.48 6.90 -12.08
C PHE A 62 7.48 8.32 -12.66
N ALA A 63 8.47 9.15 -12.33
CA ALA A 63 8.57 10.52 -12.84
C ALA A 63 8.66 10.54 -14.37
N ALA A 64 9.54 9.70 -14.93
CA ALA A 64 9.66 9.54 -16.38
C ALA A 64 8.36 9.04 -17.02
N ALA A 65 7.67 8.08 -16.38
CA ALA A 65 6.39 7.58 -16.88
C ALA A 65 5.27 8.64 -16.85
N VAL A 66 5.24 9.52 -15.85
CA VAL A 66 4.26 10.62 -15.81
C VAL A 66 4.51 11.61 -16.94
N VAL A 67 5.77 11.97 -17.19
CA VAL A 67 6.15 12.90 -18.27
C VAL A 67 5.82 12.30 -19.64
N ARG A 68 6.07 11.00 -19.84
CA ARG A 68 5.66 10.26 -21.05
C ARG A 68 4.14 10.07 -21.18
N GLY A 69 3.36 10.38 -20.15
CA GLY A 69 1.91 10.20 -20.13
C GLY A 69 1.45 8.75 -19.93
N GLU A 70 2.36 7.84 -19.57
CA GLU A 70 2.08 6.43 -19.26
C GLU A 70 1.49 6.26 -17.85
N ALA A 71 1.85 7.15 -16.92
CA ALA A 71 1.37 7.15 -15.55
C ALA A 71 0.45 8.34 -15.27
N PRO A 72 -0.60 8.16 -14.45
CA PRO A 72 -1.47 9.28 -14.08
C PRO A 72 -0.79 10.18 -13.03
N VAL A 73 -1.11 11.48 -13.05
CA VAL A 73 -0.54 12.49 -12.13
C VAL A 73 -0.88 12.23 -10.67
N ASN A 74 -1.98 11.52 -10.42
CA ASN A 74 -2.44 11.10 -9.09
C ASN A 74 -1.88 9.73 -8.64
N GLY A 75 -0.91 9.17 -9.37
CA GLY A 75 -0.36 7.84 -9.09
C GLY A 75 0.52 7.77 -7.84
N CYS A 76 1.05 8.90 -7.35
CA CYS A 76 1.87 8.94 -6.14
C CYS A 76 1.00 8.96 -4.88
N LEU A 77 0.40 7.81 -4.54
CA LEU A 77 -0.42 7.65 -3.32
C LEU A 77 0.26 8.19 -2.05
N PRO A 78 1.55 7.89 -1.76
CA PRO A 78 2.19 8.39 -0.54
C PRO A 78 2.38 9.92 -0.51
N GLY A 79 2.44 10.57 -1.68
CA GLY A 79 2.51 12.03 -1.80
C GLY A 79 1.13 12.69 -1.63
N GLY A 80 0.06 11.93 -1.81
CA GLY A 80 -1.31 12.39 -1.62
C GLY A 80 -1.75 13.45 -2.64
N ILE A 81 -2.79 14.18 -2.26
CA ILE A 81 -3.47 15.16 -3.12
C ILE A 81 -2.53 16.32 -3.49
N GLN A 82 -1.70 16.79 -2.54
CA GLN A 82 -0.76 17.89 -2.76
C GLN A 82 0.25 17.56 -3.87
N THR A 83 0.81 16.34 -3.84
CA THR A 83 1.69 15.88 -4.91
C THR A 83 0.93 15.80 -6.24
N ALA A 84 -0.30 15.28 -6.26
CA ALA A 84 -1.09 15.21 -7.49
C ALA A 84 -1.37 16.59 -8.12
N GLU A 85 -1.66 17.61 -7.32
CA GLU A 85 -1.84 19.00 -7.77
C GLU A 85 -0.56 19.56 -8.39
N ILE A 86 0.58 19.40 -7.72
CA ILE A 86 1.89 19.85 -8.24
C ILE A 86 2.22 19.14 -9.56
N LEU A 87 1.99 17.83 -9.66
CA LEU A 87 2.23 17.11 -10.92
C LEU A 87 1.27 17.55 -12.03
N ALA A 88 0.02 17.88 -11.70
CA ALA A 88 -0.95 18.41 -12.65
C ALA A 88 -0.49 19.76 -13.23
N ASP A 89 0.00 20.66 -12.36
CA ASP A 89 0.58 21.94 -12.76
C ASP A 89 1.82 21.78 -13.65
N ILE A 90 2.72 20.84 -13.30
CA ILE A 90 3.92 20.55 -14.11
C ILE A 90 3.53 20.00 -15.49
N MET A 91 2.52 19.14 -15.54
CA MET A 91 2.07 18.48 -16.77
C MET A 91 1.08 19.32 -17.60
N GLY A 92 0.63 20.47 -17.08
CA GLY A 92 -0.40 21.30 -17.71
C GLY A 92 -1.76 20.59 -17.84
N LYS A 93 -2.05 19.64 -16.94
CA LYS A 93 -3.33 18.92 -16.86
C LYS A 93 -4.11 19.43 -15.65
N ASN A 94 -5.44 19.34 -15.69
CA ASN A 94 -6.24 19.58 -14.48
C ASN A 94 -6.08 18.40 -13.52
N ALA A 95 -5.83 18.69 -12.24
CA ALA A 95 -5.91 17.67 -11.20
C ALA A 95 -7.38 17.23 -11.08
N GLU A 96 -7.68 15.99 -11.47
CA GLU A 96 -8.98 15.41 -11.18
C GLU A 96 -9.17 15.33 -9.65
N ALA A 97 -10.37 15.63 -9.18
CA ALA A 97 -10.71 15.56 -7.76
C ALA A 97 -10.48 14.14 -7.24
N GLN A 98 -9.37 13.92 -6.55
CA GLN A 98 -9.04 12.64 -5.96
C GLN A 98 -9.55 12.59 -4.52
N GLU A 99 -10.36 11.58 -4.23
CA GLU A 99 -10.78 11.33 -2.87
C GLU A 99 -9.61 10.82 -2.02
N ARG A 100 -9.50 11.33 -0.79
CA ARG A 100 -8.46 10.89 0.14
C ARG A 100 -8.65 9.42 0.45
N MET A 101 -7.61 8.64 0.22
CA MET A 101 -7.59 7.21 0.54
C MET A 101 -6.96 6.98 1.92
N VAL A 102 -7.41 5.95 2.63
CA VAL A 102 -6.86 5.52 3.92
C VAL A 102 -6.81 4.00 4.01
N ALA A 103 -5.80 3.46 4.69
CA ALA A 103 -5.77 2.03 5.00
C ALA A 103 -6.68 1.75 6.19
N ARG A 104 -7.50 0.70 6.10
CA ARG A 104 -8.40 0.28 7.18
C ARG A 104 -8.26 -1.22 7.44
N VAL A 105 -8.33 -1.60 8.71
CA VAL A 105 -8.31 -3.01 9.13
C VAL A 105 -9.74 -3.56 9.13
N LEU A 106 -9.92 -4.68 8.42
CA LEU A 106 -11.18 -5.41 8.21
C LEU A 106 -11.26 -6.64 9.12
N CYS A 107 -10.91 -6.46 10.39
CA CYS A 107 -10.94 -7.50 11.40
C CYS A 107 -11.36 -6.90 12.75
N LEU A 108 -12.27 -7.55 13.46
CA LEU A 108 -12.61 -7.28 14.88
C LEU A 108 -12.11 -8.37 15.81
N GLY A 109 -11.19 -9.21 15.33
CA GLY A 109 -10.64 -10.32 16.09
C GLY A 109 -9.64 -9.86 17.14
N GLN A 110 -10.06 -9.02 18.07
CA GLN A 110 -9.28 -8.67 19.26
C GLN A 110 -8.99 -9.92 20.10
N ASN A 111 -8.08 -9.77 21.05
CA ASN A 111 -7.88 -10.75 22.12
C ASN A 111 -9.24 -11.13 22.74
N ASP A 112 -9.42 -12.41 23.05
CA ASP A 112 -10.65 -13.01 23.62
C ASP A 112 -11.85 -13.19 22.66
N VAL A 113 -11.89 -12.47 21.54
CA VAL A 113 -12.93 -12.65 20.51
C VAL A 113 -12.62 -13.84 19.60
N VAL A 114 -11.34 -14.00 19.26
CA VAL A 114 -10.84 -15.12 18.45
C VAL A 114 -10.29 -16.20 19.36
N LYS A 115 -10.70 -17.45 19.13
CA LYS A 115 -10.14 -18.57 19.88
C LYS A 115 -8.69 -18.81 19.45
N VAL A 116 -7.81 -18.96 20.41
CA VAL A 116 -6.40 -19.29 20.18
C VAL A 116 -6.27 -20.81 20.01
N ARG A 117 -5.54 -21.24 18.98
CA ARG A 117 -5.26 -22.66 18.71
C ARG A 117 -4.05 -23.15 19.49
N TYR A 118 -3.01 -22.31 19.57
CA TYR A 118 -1.81 -22.56 20.36
C TYR A 118 -1.11 -21.23 20.70
N ALA A 119 -0.37 -21.19 21.80
CA ALA A 119 0.44 -20.03 22.16
C ALA A 119 1.68 -19.95 21.25
N TYR A 120 1.85 -18.82 20.56
CA TYR A 120 2.98 -18.61 19.67
C TYR A 120 4.14 -17.93 20.42
N THR A 121 5.26 -18.62 20.54
CA THR A 121 6.49 -18.14 21.21
C THR A 121 7.65 -17.94 20.21
N GLY A 122 7.34 -17.80 18.92
CA GLY A 122 8.33 -17.60 17.87
C GLY A 122 8.71 -16.14 17.63
N TYR A 123 9.40 -15.91 16.51
CA TYR A 123 9.79 -14.56 16.08
C TYR A 123 8.55 -13.69 15.84
N GLN A 124 8.62 -12.41 16.24
CA GLN A 124 7.47 -11.49 16.19
C GLN A 124 7.14 -11.03 14.75
N SER A 125 6.73 -11.94 13.88
CA SER A 125 6.31 -11.67 12.51
C SER A 125 5.02 -12.40 12.17
N CYS A 126 4.04 -11.65 11.66
CA CYS A 126 2.76 -12.20 11.21
C CYS A 126 2.99 -13.21 10.08
N ARG A 127 3.87 -12.91 9.13
CA ARG A 127 4.18 -13.79 7.99
C ARG A 127 4.70 -15.15 8.44
N LEU A 128 5.67 -15.16 9.36
CA LEU A 128 6.22 -16.41 9.91
C LEU A 128 5.16 -17.17 10.72
N ALA A 129 4.44 -16.49 11.59
CA ALA A 129 3.40 -17.10 12.40
C ALA A 129 2.25 -17.68 11.57
N ALA A 130 1.88 -17.03 10.45
CA ALA A 130 0.85 -17.52 9.53
C ALA A 130 1.28 -18.80 8.79
N GLN A 131 2.58 -18.94 8.48
CA GLN A 131 3.13 -20.12 7.82
C GLN A 131 3.33 -21.31 8.77
N MET A 132 3.49 -21.05 10.07
CA MET A 132 3.58 -22.11 11.08
C MET A 132 2.19 -22.64 11.41
N SER A 133 1.97 -23.95 11.26
CA SER A 133 0.79 -24.69 11.75
C SER A 133 -0.59 -24.06 11.49
N GLY A 134 -0.74 -23.25 10.44
CA GLY A 134 -2.02 -22.63 10.04
C GLY A 134 -2.48 -21.46 10.92
N SER A 135 -1.54 -20.65 11.40
CA SER A 135 -1.75 -19.49 12.28
C SER A 135 -2.03 -19.84 13.76
N PRO A 136 -1.55 -19.03 14.72
CA PRO A 136 -1.81 -19.21 16.16
C PRO A 136 -3.28 -19.13 16.54
N ASN A 137 -4.07 -18.38 15.77
CA ASN A 137 -5.49 -18.20 15.98
C ASN A 137 -6.30 -19.25 15.19
N MET A 138 -7.39 -19.75 15.77
CA MET A 138 -8.34 -20.65 15.10
C MET A 138 -8.92 -20.03 13.82
N CYS A 139 -9.10 -18.70 13.82
CA CYS A 139 -9.49 -17.99 12.62
C CYS A 139 -8.27 -17.77 11.72
N HIS A 140 -8.18 -18.55 10.65
CA HIS A 140 -7.09 -18.56 9.66
C HIS A 140 -6.87 -17.22 8.92
N VAL A 141 -7.81 -16.27 9.01
CA VAL A 141 -7.69 -14.92 8.42
C VAL A 141 -7.72 -13.81 9.47
N SER A 142 -7.60 -14.12 10.76
CA SER A 142 -7.61 -13.08 11.81
C SER A 142 -6.33 -12.23 11.79
N CYS A 143 -6.40 -10.99 12.28
CA CYS A 143 -5.18 -10.26 12.59
C CYS A 143 -4.39 -11.04 13.66
N LEU A 144 -3.07 -11.17 13.47
CA LEU A 144 -2.20 -11.88 14.41
C LEU A 144 -1.58 -10.97 15.49
N GLY A 145 -1.66 -9.65 15.31
CA GLY A 145 -1.12 -8.70 16.28
C GLY A 145 0.41 -8.65 16.40
N LEU A 146 1.18 -9.34 15.54
CA LEU A 146 2.66 -9.39 15.65
C LEU A 146 3.40 -8.20 15.00
N GLY A 147 2.68 -7.24 14.41
CA GLY A 147 3.24 -5.94 14.04
C GLY A 147 4.04 -5.84 12.73
N ASP A 148 3.95 -6.81 11.81
CA ASP A 148 4.59 -6.68 10.47
C ASP A 148 4.18 -5.37 9.76
N CYS A 149 2.90 -5.00 9.83
CA CYS A 149 2.36 -3.78 9.23
C CYS A 149 2.84 -2.51 9.95
N VAL A 150 3.11 -2.57 11.26
CA VAL A 150 3.68 -1.46 12.03
C VAL A 150 5.11 -1.20 11.58
N ARG A 151 5.94 -2.25 11.48
CA ARG A 151 7.34 -2.12 11.06
C ARG A 151 7.54 -1.57 9.66
N MET A 152 6.61 -1.82 8.74
CA MET A 152 6.71 -1.30 7.36
C MET A 152 6.17 0.13 7.21
N CYS A 153 5.47 0.66 8.22
CA CYS A 153 4.91 2.00 8.13
C CYS A 153 6.01 3.05 8.34
N LYS A 154 6.30 3.84 7.31
CA LYS A 154 7.23 4.98 7.40
C LYS A 154 6.61 6.25 8.01
N PHE A 155 5.29 6.24 8.24
CA PHE A 155 4.49 7.40 8.66
C PHE A 155 3.95 7.28 10.09
N ASP A 156 4.34 6.23 10.81
CA ASP A 156 3.91 5.96 12.19
C ASP A 156 2.37 5.98 12.38
N ALA A 157 1.67 5.49 11.36
CA ALA A 157 0.21 5.47 11.29
C ALA A 157 -0.41 4.17 11.83
N LEU A 158 0.40 3.18 12.23
CA LEU A 158 -0.10 1.87 12.69
C LEU A 158 0.38 1.56 14.10
N ARG A 159 -0.52 1.05 14.94
CA ARG A 159 -0.22 0.53 16.28
C ARG A 159 -0.90 -0.82 16.49
N ILE A 160 -0.41 -1.64 17.41
CA ILE A 160 -1.12 -2.84 17.85
C ILE A 160 -1.79 -2.55 19.19
N GLU A 161 -3.12 -2.70 19.22
CA GLU A 161 -3.94 -2.52 20.41
C GLU A 161 -4.83 -3.75 20.58
N ASN A 162 -4.83 -4.36 21.77
CA ASN A 162 -5.62 -5.56 22.07
C ASN A 162 -5.44 -6.71 21.04
N GLY A 163 -4.21 -6.90 20.53
CA GLY A 163 -3.90 -7.93 19.54
C GLY A 163 -4.34 -7.62 18.11
N LEU A 164 -4.90 -6.43 17.87
CA LEU A 164 -5.37 -5.97 16.57
C LEU A 164 -4.53 -4.78 16.07
N ALA A 165 -4.29 -4.70 14.76
CA ALA A 165 -3.73 -3.49 14.18
C ALA A 165 -4.78 -2.37 14.13
N THR A 166 -4.45 -1.22 14.72
CA THR A 166 -5.22 0.04 14.66
C THR A 166 -4.48 1.00 13.73
N ILE A 167 -5.21 1.73 12.89
CA ILE A 167 -4.66 2.69 11.93
C ILE A 167 -5.14 4.09 12.29
N ASP A 168 -4.21 5.02 12.37
CA ASP A 168 -4.43 6.45 12.53
C ASP A 168 -4.66 7.05 11.13
N GLU A 169 -5.91 7.43 10.85
CA GLU A 169 -6.32 7.93 9.53
C GLU A 169 -5.72 9.30 9.21
N GLU A 170 -5.35 10.09 10.22
CA GLU A 170 -4.74 11.40 10.01
C GLU A 170 -3.32 11.25 9.45
N LYS A 171 -2.56 10.28 9.97
CA LYS A 171 -1.18 10.00 9.54
C LYS A 171 -1.08 9.08 8.32
N CYS A 172 -2.16 8.38 7.98
CA CYS A 172 -2.15 7.42 6.88
C CYS A 172 -2.07 8.14 5.52
N THR A 173 -1.06 7.79 4.73
CA THR A 173 -0.87 8.28 3.34
C THR A 173 -1.36 7.28 2.30
N ALA A 174 -2.09 6.23 2.70
CA ALA A 174 -2.59 5.17 1.81
C ALA A 174 -1.54 4.53 0.89
N CYS A 175 -0.26 4.51 1.29
CA CYS A 175 0.81 3.89 0.52
C CYS A 175 0.65 2.37 0.33
N GLY A 176 -0.28 1.68 0.99
CA GLY A 176 -0.55 0.26 0.73
C GLY A 176 0.54 -0.74 1.18
N LEU A 177 1.68 -0.30 1.72
CA LEU A 177 2.74 -1.19 2.22
C LEU A 177 2.23 -2.18 3.28
N CYS A 178 1.33 -1.72 4.15
CA CYS A 178 0.67 -2.56 5.16
C CYS A 178 -0.24 -3.64 4.54
N VAL A 179 -0.84 -3.38 3.38
CA VAL A 179 -1.68 -4.34 2.65
C VAL A 179 -0.80 -5.47 2.10
N GLY A 180 0.31 -5.13 1.45
CA GLY A 180 1.21 -6.12 0.84
C GLY A 180 1.95 -7.01 1.85
N VAL A 181 2.23 -6.51 3.06
CA VAL A 181 2.91 -7.31 4.08
C VAL A 181 1.95 -8.22 4.86
N CYS A 182 0.65 -7.92 4.88
CA CYS A 182 -0.34 -8.64 5.68
C CYS A 182 -0.60 -10.06 5.11
N PRO A 183 -0.18 -11.15 5.79
CA PRO A 183 -0.34 -12.50 5.24
C PRO A 183 -1.80 -12.94 5.12
N HIS A 184 -2.70 -12.35 5.91
CA HIS A 184 -4.13 -12.68 5.93
C HIS A 184 -5.00 -11.67 5.16
N ASN A 185 -4.39 -10.68 4.50
CA ASN A 185 -5.07 -9.67 3.68
C ASN A 185 -6.24 -8.95 4.40
N VAL A 186 -6.14 -8.75 5.71
CA VAL A 186 -7.16 -8.05 6.51
C VAL A 186 -7.06 -6.54 6.45
N ILE A 187 -6.02 -5.97 5.84
CA ILE A 187 -5.88 -4.54 5.65
C ILE A 187 -6.23 -4.22 4.20
N LYS A 188 -7.04 -3.19 3.95
CA LYS A 188 -7.32 -2.68 2.60
C LYS A 188 -7.22 -1.17 2.59
N VAL A 189 -6.76 -0.62 1.47
CA VAL A 189 -6.86 0.82 1.18
C VAL A 189 -8.25 1.08 0.60
N MET A 190 -8.94 2.06 1.17
CA MET A 190 -10.32 2.42 0.83
C MET A 190 -10.47 3.95 0.89
N PRO A 191 -11.48 4.52 0.22
CA PRO A 191 -11.76 5.94 0.36
C PRO A 191 -12.06 6.32 1.80
N GLN A 192 -11.65 7.52 2.21
CA GLN A 192 -11.93 8.02 3.56
C GLN A 192 -13.44 8.20 3.77
N SER A 193 -14.21 8.49 2.72
CA SER A 193 -15.68 8.55 2.82
C SER A 193 -16.35 7.22 3.18
N ALA A 194 -15.68 6.08 2.98
CA ALA A 194 -16.20 4.75 3.29
C ALA A 194 -16.30 4.51 4.80
N SER A 195 -17.31 5.11 5.43
CA SER A 195 -17.56 5.03 6.86
C SER A 195 -18.16 3.68 7.29
N VAL A 196 -18.91 3.00 6.42
CA VAL A 196 -19.55 1.71 6.75
C VAL A 196 -18.72 0.56 6.21
N LEU A 197 -18.22 -0.31 7.11
CA LEU A 197 -17.27 -1.36 6.75
C LEU A 197 -17.66 -2.72 7.33
N VAL A 198 -17.48 -3.77 6.53
CA VAL A 198 -17.49 -5.15 7.04
C VAL A 198 -16.11 -5.48 7.59
N LYS A 199 -16.00 -5.57 8.91
CA LYS A 199 -14.76 -5.91 9.63
C LYS A 199 -14.55 -7.41 9.78
N CYS A 200 -14.81 -8.16 8.70
CA CYS A 200 -14.56 -9.60 8.63
C CYS A 200 -14.13 -9.98 7.21
N ARG A 201 -13.26 -10.99 7.10
CA ARG A 201 -12.80 -11.58 5.85
C ARG A 201 -12.88 -13.11 5.83
N ASN A 202 -13.49 -13.70 6.85
CA ASN A 202 -13.58 -15.16 6.95
C ASN A 202 -14.69 -15.67 6.01
N THR A 203 -14.29 -16.49 5.03
CA THR A 203 -15.17 -17.09 4.02
C THR A 203 -15.62 -18.52 4.36
N GLN A 204 -15.24 -19.02 5.53
CA GLN A 204 -15.70 -20.32 6.00
C GLN A 204 -17.22 -20.32 6.26
N PRO A 205 -17.87 -21.50 6.20
CA PRO A 205 -19.27 -21.63 6.58
C PRO A 205 -19.53 -21.05 7.97
N GLY A 206 -20.67 -20.38 8.15
CA GLY A 206 -20.95 -19.57 9.34
C GLY A 206 -20.76 -20.30 10.68
N ARG A 207 -21.05 -21.60 10.75
CA ARG A 207 -20.80 -22.42 11.96
C ARG A 207 -19.30 -22.49 12.29
N ALA A 208 -18.47 -22.85 11.31
CA ALA A 208 -17.02 -22.95 11.50
C ALA A 208 -16.39 -21.57 11.79
N ALA A 209 -16.84 -20.54 11.07
CA ALA A 209 -16.39 -19.17 11.29
C ALA A 209 -16.72 -18.68 12.71
N ARG A 210 -17.93 -18.98 13.21
CA ARG A 210 -18.38 -18.62 14.56
C ARG A 210 -17.68 -19.40 15.65
N GLU A 211 -17.36 -20.67 15.39
CA GLU A 211 -16.59 -21.49 16.30
C GLU A 211 -15.18 -20.92 16.51
N ALA A 212 -14.57 -20.39 15.45
CA ALA A 212 -13.25 -19.78 15.49
C ALA A 212 -13.26 -18.34 16.05
N CYS A 213 -14.29 -17.55 15.77
CA CYS A 213 -14.34 -16.13 16.14
C CYS A 213 -15.77 -15.65 16.45
N GLN A 214 -15.94 -15.05 17.63
CA GLN A 214 -17.22 -14.48 18.10
C GLN A 214 -17.62 -13.16 17.42
N ALA A 215 -16.82 -12.65 16.49
CA ALA A 215 -17.17 -11.50 15.64
C ALA A 215 -17.19 -11.87 14.15
N ALA A 216 -17.10 -13.16 13.80
CA ALA A 216 -17.10 -13.58 12.41
C ALA A 216 -18.47 -13.36 11.73
N CYS A 217 -18.43 -12.93 10.48
CA CYS A 217 -19.59 -12.97 9.60
C CYS A 217 -20.08 -14.43 9.46
N ILE A 218 -21.39 -14.63 9.54
CA ILE A 218 -22.01 -15.96 9.43
C ILE A 218 -22.76 -16.16 8.10
N GLY A 219 -22.63 -15.22 7.15
CA GLY A 219 -23.24 -15.33 5.83
C GLY A 219 -24.78 -15.31 5.80
N CYS A 220 -25.45 -14.77 6.83
CA CYS A 220 -26.92 -14.84 6.97
C CYS A 220 -27.76 -13.99 5.98
N LYS A 221 -27.12 -13.18 5.12
CA LYS A 221 -27.76 -12.29 4.13
C LYS A 221 -28.76 -11.25 4.67
N ARG A 222 -28.84 -11.02 5.99
CA ARG A 222 -29.72 -9.99 6.58
C ARG A 222 -29.34 -8.58 6.12
N CYS A 223 -28.05 -8.30 6.03
CA CYS A 223 -27.53 -7.00 5.59
C CYS A 223 -27.82 -6.74 4.10
N GLU A 224 -27.71 -7.77 3.25
CA GLU A 224 -28.06 -7.72 1.83
C GLU A 224 -29.54 -7.38 1.63
N LYS A 225 -30.44 -8.03 2.38
CA LYS A 225 -31.88 -7.72 2.33
C LYS A 225 -32.26 -6.34 2.89
N ALA A 226 -31.46 -5.80 3.81
CA ALA A 226 -31.73 -4.50 4.42
C ALA A 226 -31.25 -3.33 3.55
N CYS A 227 -30.35 -3.59 2.59
CA CYS A 227 -29.79 -2.53 1.76
C CYS A 227 -30.76 -2.15 0.64
N GLN A 228 -31.22 -0.90 0.64
CA GLN A 228 -32.10 -0.36 -0.40
C GLN A 228 -31.34 0.03 -1.69
N HIS A 229 -30.01 0.03 -1.65
CA HIS A 229 -29.14 0.52 -2.73
C HIS A 229 -28.33 -0.60 -3.41
N ASP A 230 -28.59 -1.86 -3.08
CA ASP A 230 -27.87 -3.01 -3.66
C ASP A 230 -26.34 -2.88 -3.53
N ALA A 231 -25.89 -2.34 -2.39
CA ALA A 231 -24.48 -2.01 -2.15
C ALA A 231 -23.75 -3.08 -1.33
N ILE A 232 -24.43 -4.10 -0.80
CA ILE A 232 -23.81 -5.13 0.04
C ILE A 232 -24.28 -6.52 -0.36
N HIS A 233 -23.33 -7.41 -0.62
CA HIS A 233 -23.59 -8.78 -1.03
C HIS A 233 -22.81 -9.77 -0.17
N VAL A 234 -23.41 -10.92 0.12
CA VAL A 234 -22.70 -12.03 0.75
C VAL A 234 -22.09 -12.92 -0.32
N VAL A 235 -20.76 -12.87 -0.44
CA VAL A 235 -19.95 -13.69 -1.35
C VAL A 235 -19.09 -14.63 -0.50
N ASP A 236 -19.09 -15.92 -0.83
CA ASP A 236 -18.32 -16.94 -0.09
C ASP A 236 -18.52 -16.87 1.44
N ASN A 237 -19.77 -16.79 1.89
CA ASN A 237 -20.16 -16.70 3.32
C ASN A 237 -19.73 -15.41 4.06
N CYS A 238 -19.10 -14.44 3.38
CA CYS A 238 -18.72 -13.15 3.97
C CYS A 238 -19.39 -11.97 3.24
N ALA A 239 -19.89 -11.00 3.99
CA ALA A 239 -20.44 -9.78 3.39
C ALA A 239 -19.33 -8.90 2.82
N THR A 240 -19.56 -8.33 1.64
CA THR A 240 -18.69 -7.36 0.96
C THR A 240 -19.55 -6.17 0.53
N ILE A 241 -19.05 -4.96 0.77
CA ILE A 241 -19.74 -3.71 0.41
C ILE A 241 -19.06 -3.13 -0.83
N ASP A 242 -19.86 -2.80 -1.83
CA ASP A 242 -19.50 -1.96 -2.95
C ASP A 242 -19.63 -0.48 -2.53
N MET A 243 -18.50 0.23 -2.52
CA MET A 243 -18.46 1.60 -2.03
C MET A 243 -19.01 2.61 -3.03
N ASP A 244 -19.08 2.25 -4.31
CA ASP A 244 -19.60 3.15 -5.35
C ASP A 244 -21.14 3.30 -5.24
N LYS A 245 -21.81 2.27 -4.71
CA LYS A 245 -23.26 2.26 -4.48
C LYS A 245 -23.66 2.62 -3.04
N CYS A 246 -22.75 2.52 -2.09
CA CYS A 246 -23.08 2.65 -0.67
C CYS A 246 -23.37 4.12 -0.28
N THR A 247 -24.61 4.39 0.13
CA THR A 247 -25.01 5.72 0.65
C THR A 247 -24.63 5.95 2.11
N ARG A 248 -24.07 4.93 2.79
CA ARG A 248 -23.60 5.00 4.18
C ARG A 248 -24.72 5.25 5.20
N CYS A 249 -25.94 4.79 4.91
CA CYS A 249 -27.11 4.91 5.78
C CYS A 249 -26.99 4.16 7.13
N GLY A 250 -26.19 3.08 7.19
CA GLY A 250 -25.99 2.29 8.40
C GLY A 250 -27.02 1.17 8.65
N ASP A 251 -28.01 0.97 7.78
CA ASP A 251 -29.04 -0.08 7.97
C ASP A 251 -28.45 -1.48 8.13
N CYS A 252 -27.38 -1.77 7.38
CA CYS A 252 -26.67 -3.05 7.46
C CYS A 252 -26.03 -3.29 8.83
N VAL A 253 -25.63 -2.23 9.55
CA VAL A 253 -25.03 -2.31 10.89
C VAL A 253 -26.09 -2.73 11.91
N ALA A 254 -27.28 -2.12 11.85
CA ALA A 254 -28.37 -2.40 12.77
C ALA A 254 -28.87 -3.85 12.68
N VAL A 255 -28.89 -4.43 11.48
CA VAL A 255 -29.40 -5.80 11.27
C VAL A 255 -28.37 -6.91 11.47
N CYS A 256 -27.07 -6.58 11.63
CA CYS A 256 -26.02 -7.59 11.70
C CYS A 256 -26.00 -8.31 13.06
N PRO A 257 -26.35 -9.61 13.15
CA PRO A 257 -26.36 -10.32 14.43
C PRO A 257 -24.95 -10.55 14.99
N ALA A 258 -23.95 -10.67 14.10
CA ALA A 258 -22.55 -10.87 14.47
C ALA A 258 -21.85 -9.56 14.87
N LYS A 259 -22.50 -8.40 14.69
CA LYS A 259 -21.92 -7.06 14.91
C LYS A 259 -20.57 -6.86 14.20
N CYS A 260 -20.39 -7.52 13.06
CA CYS A 260 -19.15 -7.48 12.28
C CYS A 260 -19.11 -6.35 11.26
N ILE A 261 -20.15 -5.51 11.21
CA ILE A 261 -20.24 -4.33 10.34
C ILE A 261 -20.22 -3.11 11.27
N THR A 262 -19.33 -2.15 11.01
CA THR A 262 -19.10 -0.98 11.87
C THR A 262 -19.16 0.31 11.07
N ILE A 263 -19.52 1.39 11.76
CA ILE A 263 -19.35 2.76 11.27
C ILE A 263 -18.09 3.33 11.93
N VAL A 264 -17.25 3.97 11.12
CA VAL A 264 -15.96 4.58 11.51
C VAL A 264 -15.87 6.01 11.01
#